data_AF-A0A9W5PYA4-F1
#
_entry.id   AF-A0A9W5PYA4-F1
#
_cell.length_a   1.000
_cell.length_b   1.000
_cell.length_c   1.000
_cell.angle_alpha   90.00
_cell.angle_beta   90.00
_cell.angle_gamma   90.00
#
_symmetry.space_group_name_H-M   'P 1'
#
loop_
_entity.id
_entity.type
_entity.pdbx_description
1 polymer ?
#
loop_
_entity_poly.entity_id
_entity_poly.type
_entity_poly.pdbx_seq_one_letter_code
_entity_poly.pdbx_strand_id
1 'polypeptide(L)'
;MNFKKGILVSLLSSVTFIMPITHEANVISVATVYANSVDLDFTDNKEAARKWGEKEYGDWKKNKLTAEERTAMENYTGSGYAAINEYLGKTNGELIEKQEELPEGYQLSDAKKLNKKIMKLDSALDKARLTETIMVYRRVSEQQFSMEASKLRPAGSTRIDPEKAENLSLEFTGKSFDQYNFMSTSIAKDPHKSYGPQRYAILMKIKLPKGTHAAYVADISKYPDQLELLVKRGYTFKYDKFSIINDHGWESLQVDVSLIKK
;
A
#
# COMPACT_ATOMS: atom_id res chain seq x y z
N MET A 1 -87.20 30.51 -24.26
CA MET A 1 -87.89 29.21 -24.29
C MET A 1 -86.81 28.16 -24.02
N ASN A 2 -86.57 27.55 -22.87
CA ASN A 2 -87.36 27.27 -21.65
C ASN A 2 -86.56 27.59 -20.38
N PHE A 3 -87.30 28.00 -19.35
CA PHE A 3 -86.86 28.27 -17.98
C PHE A 3 -86.80 27.00 -17.11
N LYS A 4 -85.90 27.00 -16.10
CA LYS A 4 -86.08 26.53 -14.70
C LYS A 4 -84.78 26.85 -13.94
N LYS A 5 -84.64 27.97 -13.23
CA LYS A 5 -85.03 28.30 -11.84
C LYS A 5 -84.54 27.32 -10.75
N GLY A 6 -83.68 27.85 -9.88
CA GLY A 6 -83.59 27.57 -8.44
C GLY A 6 -82.21 27.09 -7.98
N ILE A 7 -81.62 27.47 -6.85
CA ILE A 7 -81.95 28.36 -5.73
C ILE A 7 -80.59 28.73 -5.09
N LEU A 8 -80.45 29.96 -4.61
CA LEU A 8 -79.33 30.43 -3.80
C LEU A 8 -79.54 29.98 -2.34
N VAL A 9 -78.58 29.28 -1.73
CA VAL A 9 -78.44 29.19 -0.27
C VAL A 9 -76.96 29.28 0.08
N SER A 10 -76.62 30.36 0.79
CA SER A 10 -75.34 30.53 1.47
C SER A 10 -75.32 29.72 2.76
N LEU A 11 -74.29 28.91 2.97
CA LEU A 11 -73.96 28.33 4.27
C LEU A 11 -72.50 28.66 4.59
N LEU A 12 -72.33 29.59 5.54
CA LEU A 12 -71.09 29.73 6.30
C LEU A 12 -70.88 28.42 7.08
N SER A 13 -69.75 27.77 6.86
CA SER A 13 -69.24 26.74 7.78
C SER A 13 -67.82 27.12 8.18
N SER A 14 -67.68 27.49 9.44
CA SER A 14 -66.43 27.72 10.17
C SER A 14 -65.52 26.49 10.09
N VAL A 15 -64.35 26.63 9.48
CA VAL A 15 -63.29 25.62 9.55
C VAL A 15 -62.47 25.90 10.81
N THR A 16 -62.63 25.05 11.83
CA THR A 16 -61.74 25.00 12.98
C THR A 16 -60.39 24.45 12.55
N PHE A 17 -59.34 25.27 12.67
CA PHE A 17 -57.95 24.86 12.47
C PHE A 17 -57.55 23.95 13.65
N ILE A 18 -57.46 22.64 13.42
CA ILE A 18 -56.78 21.74 14.34
C ILE A 18 -55.29 21.83 14.01
N MET A 19 -54.50 22.47 14.88
CA MET A 19 -53.04 22.40 14.78
C MET A 19 -52.60 20.96 15.09
N PRO A 20 -51.79 20.30 14.25
CA PRO A 20 -51.16 19.05 14.65
C PRO A 20 -50.11 19.35 15.72
N ILE A 21 -50.27 18.73 16.89
CA ILE A 21 -49.21 18.61 17.89
C ILE A 21 -48.14 17.72 17.25
N THR A 22 -47.08 18.32 16.74
CA THR A 22 -45.88 17.57 16.37
C THR A 22 -45.18 17.17 17.67
N HIS A 23 -45.27 15.89 18.03
CA HIS A 23 -44.29 15.32 18.94
C HIS A 23 -42.93 15.38 18.24
N GLU A 24 -42.07 16.31 18.68
CA GLU A 24 -40.64 16.20 18.44
C GLU A 24 -40.17 14.91 19.11
N ALA A 25 -39.87 13.90 18.29
CA ALA A 25 -39.05 12.79 18.75
C ALA A 25 -37.69 13.40 19.12
N ASN A 26 -37.43 13.49 20.43
CA ASN A 26 -36.09 13.68 20.95
C ASN A 26 -35.24 12.50 20.48
N VAL A 27 -34.69 12.59 19.27
CA VAL A 27 -33.63 11.72 18.81
C VAL A 27 -32.39 12.17 19.56
N ILE A 28 -32.18 11.57 20.73
CA ILE A 28 -30.88 11.57 21.37
C ILE A 28 -29.93 10.99 20.34
N SER A 29 -29.09 11.86 19.76
CA SER A 29 -27.95 11.45 18.96
C SER A 29 -27.04 10.64 19.87
N VAL A 30 -27.24 9.33 19.89
CA VAL A 30 -26.21 8.42 20.34
C VAL A 30 -25.12 8.57 19.29
N ALA A 31 -24.06 9.29 19.65
CA ALA A 31 -22.81 9.28 18.92
C ALA A 31 -22.32 7.82 18.92
N THR A 32 -22.77 7.05 17.94
CA THR A 32 -22.20 5.75 17.65
C THR A 32 -20.78 6.03 17.18
N VAL A 33 -19.82 5.86 18.09
CA VAL A 33 -18.41 5.74 17.77
C VAL A 33 -18.27 4.48 16.92
N TYR A 34 -18.53 4.61 15.63
CA TYR A 34 -18.05 3.65 14.65
C TYR A 34 -16.56 3.91 14.49
N ALA A 35 -15.75 3.22 15.29
CA ALA A 35 -14.42 2.83 14.85
C ALA A 35 -14.57 1.80 13.72
N ASN A 36 -15.13 2.22 12.58
CA ASN A 36 -15.00 1.48 11.34
C ASN A 36 -13.64 1.87 10.76
N SER A 37 -12.56 1.31 11.28
CA SER A 37 -11.27 1.38 10.59
C SER A 37 -11.35 0.45 9.38
N VAL A 38 -12.02 0.91 8.31
CA VAL A 38 -11.79 0.35 6.98
C VAL A 38 -10.32 0.59 6.69
N ASP A 39 -9.57 -0.47 6.38
CA ASP A 39 -8.16 -0.34 6.00
C ASP A 39 -8.05 0.69 4.86
N LEU A 40 -7.14 1.65 4.98
CA LEU A 40 -6.96 2.69 3.98
C LEU A 40 -6.45 2.06 2.69
N ASP A 41 -7.20 2.19 1.59
CA ASP A 41 -6.82 1.67 0.29
C ASP A 41 -7.12 2.70 -0.79
N PHE A 42 -6.08 3.21 -1.45
CA PHE A 42 -6.23 4.20 -2.52
C PHE A 42 -6.52 3.59 -3.88
N THR A 43 -6.42 2.26 -4.01
CA THR A 43 -6.51 1.57 -5.30
C THR A 43 -5.65 2.26 -6.35
N ASP A 44 -6.21 2.73 -7.45
CA ASP A 44 -5.58 3.47 -8.54
C ASP A 44 -5.68 5.01 -8.40
N ASN A 45 -6.25 5.54 -7.32
CA ASN A 45 -6.40 6.98 -7.09
C ASN A 45 -5.08 7.64 -6.65
N LYS A 46 -4.21 7.90 -7.63
CA LYS A 46 -2.88 8.52 -7.45
C LYS A 46 -2.92 9.88 -6.79
N GLU A 47 -3.96 10.67 -7.06
CA GLU A 47 -4.06 12.03 -6.53
C GLU A 47 -4.38 12.02 -5.03
N ALA A 48 -5.37 11.22 -4.61
CA ALA A 48 -5.70 11.05 -3.21
C ALA A 48 -4.52 10.45 -2.43
N ALA A 49 -3.86 9.45 -3.01
CA ALA A 49 -2.69 8.82 -2.43
C ALA A 49 -1.56 9.83 -2.20
N ARG A 50 -1.19 10.61 -3.23
CA ARG A 50 -0.16 11.65 -3.12
C ARG A 50 -0.50 12.67 -2.03
N LYS A 51 -1.72 13.20 -2.04
CA LYS A 51 -2.19 14.18 -1.03
C LYS A 51 -2.10 13.62 0.38
N TRP A 52 -2.48 12.37 0.59
CA TRP A 52 -2.36 11.71 1.88
C TRP A 52 -0.89 11.57 2.31
N GLY A 53 -0.03 11.05 1.44
CA GLY A 53 1.39 10.84 1.76
C GLY A 53 2.14 12.13 2.09
N GLU A 54 1.91 13.19 1.30
CA GLU A 54 2.50 14.52 1.54
C GLU A 54 2.05 15.14 2.86
N LYS A 55 0.77 14.97 3.21
CA LYS A 55 0.18 15.44 4.47
C LYS A 55 0.76 14.67 5.66
N GLU A 56 0.73 13.34 5.58
CA GLU A 56 1.10 12.45 6.69
C GLU A 56 2.59 12.54 7.03
N TYR A 57 3.46 12.59 6.02
CA TYR A 57 4.91 12.56 6.20
C TYR A 57 5.59 13.92 6.04
N GLY A 58 4.81 15.00 5.94
CA GLY A 58 5.30 16.36 5.78
C GLY A 58 6.21 16.82 6.92
N ASP A 59 5.82 16.60 8.18
CA ASP A 59 6.64 16.93 9.36
C ASP A 59 7.88 16.05 9.47
N TRP A 60 7.72 14.73 9.31
CA TRP A 60 8.83 13.78 9.32
C TRP A 60 9.94 14.19 8.34
N LYS A 61 9.56 14.48 7.09
CA LYS A 61 10.47 14.90 6.03
C LYS A 61 11.16 16.22 6.36
N LYS A 62 10.41 17.22 6.85
CA LYS A 62 10.93 18.59 7.06
C LYS A 62 11.78 18.70 8.33
N ASN A 63 11.35 18.05 9.41
CA ASN A 63 11.81 18.37 10.77
C ASN A 63 12.47 17.18 11.51
N LYS A 64 12.30 15.94 11.04
CA LYS A 64 12.83 14.75 11.75
C LYS A 64 14.05 14.13 11.08
N LEU A 65 14.22 14.35 9.79
CA LEU A 65 15.37 13.86 9.03
C LEU A 65 16.58 14.78 9.14
N THR A 66 17.74 14.19 9.40
CA THR A 66 19.04 14.82 9.20
C THR A 66 19.39 14.90 7.71
N ALA A 67 20.38 15.73 7.35
CA ALA A 67 20.86 15.83 5.97
C ALA A 67 21.43 14.50 5.43
N GLU A 68 22.11 13.74 6.29
CA GLU A 68 22.68 12.42 5.92
C GLU A 68 21.60 11.37 5.71
N GLU A 69 20.56 11.35 6.55
CA GLU A 69 19.41 10.45 6.38
C GLU A 69 18.64 10.76 5.10
N ARG A 70 18.42 12.05 4.81
CA ARG A 70 17.78 12.47 3.56
C ARG A 70 18.59 12.04 2.33
N THR A 71 19.90 12.26 2.36
CA THR A 71 20.81 11.82 1.29
C THR A 71 20.78 10.30 1.12
N ALA A 72 20.73 9.55 2.23
CA ALA A 72 20.65 8.08 2.18
C ALA A 72 19.34 7.61 1.55
N MET A 73 18.21 8.23 1.90
CA MET A 73 16.89 7.94 1.31
C MET A 73 16.88 8.22 -0.20
N GLU A 74 17.36 9.40 -0.61
CA GLU A 74 17.44 9.76 -2.03
C GLU A 74 18.36 8.79 -2.79
N ASN A 75 19.50 8.39 -2.20
CA ASN A 75 20.38 7.38 -2.79
C ASN A 75 19.69 6.02 -2.91
N TYR A 76 18.95 5.59 -1.89
CA TYR A 76 18.24 4.32 -1.89
C TYR A 76 17.19 4.23 -3.01
N THR A 77 16.40 5.28 -3.23
CA THR A 77 15.40 5.30 -4.32
C THR A 77 16.00 5.35 -5.73
N GLY A 78 17.33 5.54 -5.83
CA GLY A 78 18.07 5.61 -7.08
C GLY A 78 19.12 4.50 -7.20
N SER A 79 20.37 4.90 -7.38
CA SER A 79 21.48 3.97 -7.64
C SER A 79 21.85 3.07 -6.45
N GLY A 80 21.45 3.42 -5.24
CA GLY A 80 21.73 2.64 -4.02
C GLY A 80 20.83 1.42 -3.84
N TYR A 81 19.66 1.39 -4.49
CA TYR A 81 18.63 0.37 -4.28
C TYR A 81 19.17 -1.06 -4.36
N ALA A 82 19.80 -1.39 -5.50
CA ALA A 82 20.22 -2.75 -5.81
C ALA A 82 21.32 -3.24 -4.86
N ALA A 83 22.39 -2.46 -4.71
CA ALA A 83 23.53 -2.85 -3.87
C ALA A 83 23.14 -3.00 -2.39
N ILE A 84 22.26 -2.13 -1.87
CA ILE A 84 21.81 -2.21 -0.48
C ILE A 84 20.94 -3.46 -0.26
N ASN A 85 19.93 -3.67 -1.11
CA ASN A 85 19.00 -4.78 -0.94
C ASN A 85 19.65 -6.14 -1.25
N GLU A 86 20.58 -6.21 -2.22
CA GLU A 86 21.34 -7.44 -2.51
C GLU A 86 22.23 -7.82 -1.33
N TYR A 87 22.95 -6.86 -0.76
CA TYR A 87 23.77 -7.10 0.43
C TYR A 87 22.92 -7.62 1.60
N LEU A 88 21.82 -6.94 1.93
CA LEU A 88 20.89 -7.38 2.97
C LEU A 88 20.29 -8.75 2.68
N GLY A 89 20.00 -9.08 1.42
CA GLY A 89 19.52 -10.41 1.03
C GLY A 89 20.58 -11.49 1.24
N LYS A 90 21.84 -11.23 0.91
CA LYS A 90 22.95 -12.18 1.08
C LYS A 90 23.40 -12.36 2.53
N THR A 91 23.17 -11.37 3.40
CA THR A 91 23.52 -11.42 4.82
C THR A 91 22.34 -11.72 5.73
N ASN A 92 21.18 -12.10 5.18
CA ASN A 92 19.94 -12.28 5.95
C ASN A 92 19.62 -11.06 6.85
N GLY A 93 19.97 -9.87 6.39
CA GLY A 93 19.72 -8.61 7.08
C GLY A 93 20.79 -8.20 8.10
N GLU A 94 21.85 -8.99 8.26
CA GLU A 94 22.95 -8.70 9.18
C GLU A 94 23.89 -7.62 8.63
N LEU A 95 24.41 -6.78 9.54
CA LEU A 95 25.44 -5.78 9.26
C LEU A 95 26.79 -6.37 9.64
N ILE A 96 27.47 -6.93 8.65
CA ILE A 96 28.70 -7.69 8.88
C ILE A 96 29.89 -6.73 9.07
N GLU A 97 30.67 -6.95 10.13
CA GLU A 97 31.81 -6.10 10.52
C GLU A 97 33.18 -6.80 10.40
N LYS A 98 33.19 -8.09 10.00
CA LYS A 98 34.42 -8.89 9.81
C LYS A 98 34.46 -9.51 8.42
N GLN A 99 35.67 -9.68 7.87
CA GLN A 99 35.84 -10.16 6.50
C GLN A 99 35.43 -11.65 6.35
N GLU A 100 35.64 -12.44 7.39
CA GLU A 100 35.41 -13.89 7.42
C GLU A 100 33.92 -14.25 7.45
N GLU A 101 33.07 -13.30 7.83
CA GLU A 101 31.62 -13.43 7.91
C GLU A 101 30.94 -12.90 6.62
N LEU A 102 31.70 -12.32 5.68
CA LEU A 102 31.12 -11.72 4.47
C LEU A 102 30.79 -12.78 3.40
N PRO A 103 29.70 -12.58 2.65
CA PRO A 103 29.43 -13.36 1.44
C PRO A 103 30.57 -13.23 0.43
N GLU A 104 30.76 -14.27 -0.39
CA GLU A 104 31.73 -14.25 -1.47
C GLU A 104 31.54 -13.04 -2.40
N GLY A 105 32.65 -12.40 -2.77
CA GLY A 105 32.66 -11.21 -3.62
C GLY A 105 32.51 -9.88 -2.87
N TYR A 106 32.33 -9.87 -1.55
CA TYR A 106 32.30 -8.64 -0.75
C TYR A 106 33.63 -8.36 -0.06
N GLN A 107 34.09 -7.11 -0.17
CA GLN A 107 35.21 -6.58 0.61
C GLN A 107 34.68 -5.85 1.85
N LEU A 108 35.37 -6.00 2.98
CA LEU A 108 35.00 -5.36 4.25
C LEU A 108 34.87 -3.83 4.14
N SER A 109 35.70 -3.20 3.31
CA SER A 109 35.60 -1.75 3.07
C SER A 109 34.27 -1.33 2.44
N ASP A 110 33.71 -2.16 1.57
CA ASP A 110 32.45 -1.85 0.88
C ASP A 110 31.25 -2.24 1.72
N ALA A 111 31.33 -3.37 2.44
CA ALA A 111 30.35 -3.74 3.47
C ALA A 111 30.18 -2.62 4.51
N LYS A 112 31.28 -2.06 5.04
CA LYS A 112 31.21 -0.93 6.00
C LYS A 112 30.56 0.33 5.41
N LYS A 113 30.72 0.60 4.10
CA LYS A 113 30.01 1.71 3.44
C LYS A 113 28.52 1.42 3.33
N LEU A 114 28.15 0.18 3.00
CA LEU A 114 26.75 -0.27 2.96
C LEU A 114 26.11 -0.22 4.35
N ASN A 115 26.77 -0.75 5.38
CA ASN A 115 26.30 -0.70 6.78
C ASN A 115 25.99 0.72 7.22
N LYS A 116 26.89 1.68 6.94
CA LYS A 116 26.65 3.10 7.24
C LYS A 116 25.38 3.62 6.55
N LYS A 117 25.16 3.31 5.27
CA LYS A 117 23.94 3.71 4.55
C LYS A 117 22.69 3.05 5.14
N ILE A 118 22.75 1.76 5.45
CA ILE A 118 21.65 1.00 6.04
C ILE A 118 21.28 1.57 7.41
N MET A 119 22.26 1.88 8.26
CA MET A 119 22.03 2.51 9.56
C MET A 119 21.34 3.87 9.44
N LYS A 120 21.66 4.66 8.40
CA LYS A 120 20.96 5.94 8.15
C LYS A 120 19.52 5.72 7.68
N LEU A 121 19.27 4.72 6.82
CA LEU A 121 17.91 4.35 6.41
C LEU A 121 17.08 3.83 7.60
N ASP A 122 17.67 2.98 8.44
CA ASP A 122 17.04 2.47 9.66
C ASP A 122 16.68 3.62 10.61
N SER A 123 17.64 4.50 10.91
CA SER A 123 17.43 5.68 11.77
C SER A 123 16.33 6.61 11.23
N ALA A 124 16.28 6.82 9.91
CA ALA A 124 15.26 7.63 9.28
C ALA A 124 13.86 7.01 9.39
N LEU A 125 13.73 5.70 9.17
CA LEU A 125 12.46 4.97 9.26
C LEU A 125 12.03 4.68 10.70
N ASP A 126 12.95 4.66 11.67
CA ASP A 126 12.60 4.56 13.10
C ASP A 126 11.84 5.79 13.61
N LYS A 127 11.99 6.93 12.94
CA LYS A 127 11.30 8.19 13.22
C LYS A 127 9.94 8.31 12.54
N ALA A 128 9.54 7.31 11.76
CA ALA A 128 8.28 7.28 11.01
C ALA A 128 7.47 6.04 11.37
N ARG A 129 6.15 6.21 11.54
CA ARG A 129 5.21 5.12 11.76
C ARG A 129 3.89 5.43 11.06
N LEU A 130 3.23 4.39 10.57
CA LEU A 130 1.86 4.50 10.07
C LEU A 130 0.89 4.88 11.21
N THR A 131 0.05 5.89 11.00
CA THR A 131 -1.00 6.28 11.97
C THR A 131 -2.29 5.46 11.83
N GLU A 132 -2.45 4.79 10.69
CA GLU A 132 -3.58 3.93 10.33
C GLU A 132 -3.11 2.68 9.57
N THR A 133 -3.97 1.67 9.47
CA THR A 133 -3.68 0.49 8.64
C THR A 133 -3.92 0.83 7.18
N ILE A 134 -2.98 0.49 6.30
CA ILE A 134 -3.01 0.85 4.87
C ILE A 134 -2.71 -0.36 3.98
N MET A 135 -3.33 -0.38 2.80
CA MET A 135 -3.00 -1.26 1.68
C MET A 135 -1.98 -0.58 0.77
N VAL A 136 -0.88 -1.27 0.49
CA VAL A 136 0.14 -0.84 -0.48
C VAL A 136 0.36 -1.90 -1.54
N TYR A 137 1.01 -1.50 -2.63
CA TYR A 137 1.13 -2.29 -3.83
C TYR A 137 2.59 -2.47 -4.23
N ARG A 138 2.95 -3.67 -4.68
CA ARG A 138 4.28 -3.94 -5.23
C ARG A 138 4.18 -4.95 -6.36
N ARG A 139 4.69 -4.61 -7.54
CA ARG A 139 4.91 -5.59 -8.60
C ARG A 139 6.20 -6.35 -8.36
N VAL A 140 6.16 -7.66 -8.57
CA VAL A 140 7.33 -8.55 -8.46
C VAL A 140 7.38 -9.53 -9.64
N SER A 141 8.55 -10.11 -9.88
CA SER A 141 8.72 -11.21 -10.83
C SER A 141 8.43 -12.55 -10.17
N GLU A 142 8.39 -13.59 -10.99
CA GLU A 142 8.25 -14.99 -10.59
C GLU A 142 9.36 -15.47 -9.63
N GLN A 143 10.48 -14.75 -9.57
CA GLN A 143 11.56 -15.02 -8.61
C GLN A 143 11.12 -14.90 -7.15
N GLN A 144 10.04 -14.16 -6.85
CA GLN A 144 9.41 -14.14 -5.53
C GLN A 144 9.06 -15.56 -5.03
N PHE A 145 8.76 -16.47 -5.96
CA PHE A 145 8.38 -17.85 -5.71
C PHE A 145 9.40 -18.85 -6.27
N SER A 146 10.67 -18.42 -6.42
CA SER A 146 11.74 -19.24 -7.01
C SER A 146 11.41 -19.80 -8.39
N MET A 147 10.54 -19.12 -9.13
CA MET A 147 10.09 -19.53 -10.45
C MET A 147 10.82 -18.72 -11.53
N GLU A 148 11.19 -19.40 -12.63
CA GLU A 148 11.83 -18.75 -13.78
C GLU A 148 10.90 -17.70 -14.40
N ALA A 149 11.51 -16.62 -14.92
CA ALA A 149 10.76 -15.56 -15.59
C ALA A 149 9.93 -16.10 -16.76
N SER A 150 8.75 -15.50 -16.99
CA SER A 150 7.81 -15.88 -18.06
C SER A 150 7.21 -17.28 -17.92
N LYS A 151 7.40 -17.99 -16.80
CA LYS A 151 6.69 -19.26 -16.58
C LYS A 151 5.24 -19.04 -16.19
N LEU A 152 4.96 -18.06 -15.32
CA LEU A 152 3.61 -17.77 -14.85
C LEU A 152 2.78 -17.08 -15.94
N ARG A 153 3.40 -16.17 -16.70
CA ARG A 153 2.82 -15.57 -17.90
C ARG A 153 3.80 -15.72 -19.07
N PRO A 154 3.53 -16.65 -20.01
CA PRO A 154 4.40 -16.90 -21.15
C PRO A 154 4.77 -15.64 -21.95
N ALA A 155 5.98 -15.62 -22.49
CA ALA A 155 6.45 -14.50 -23.30
C ALA A 155 5.49 -14.24 -24.49
N GLY A 156 5.08 -12.99 -24.67
CA GLY A 156 4.10 -12.59 -25.69
C GLY A 156 2.63 -12.84 -25.32
N SER A 157 2.35 -13.45 -24.16
CA SER A 157 0.99 -13.63 -23.63
C SER A 157 0.60 -12.49 -22.70
N THR A 158 -0.69 -12.12 -22.73
CA THR A 158 -1.30 -11.27 -21.70
C THR A 158 -2.04 -12.07 -20.63
N ARG A 159 -2.05 -13.41 -20.72
CA ARG A 159 -2.80 -14.32 -19.84
C ARG A 159 -1.92 -15.10 -18.88
N ILE A 160 -2.37 -15.21 -17.63
CA ILE A 160 -1.75 -16.05 -16.61
C ILE A 160 -2.04 -17.52 -16.94
N ASP A 161 -1.05 -18.38 -16.71
CA ASP A 161 -1.23 -19.83 -16.71
C ASP A 161 -2.02 -20.25 -15.45
N PRO A 162 -3.28 -20.70 -15.57
CA PRO A 162 -4.14 -20.94 -14.43
C PRO A 162 -3.68 -22.12 -13.56
N GLU A 163 -3.07 -23.15 -14.16
CA GLU A 163 -2.54 -24.31 -13.42
C GLU A 163 -1.36 -23.88 -12.54
N LYS A 164 -0.47 -23.04 -13.08
CA LYS A 164 0.65 -22.50 -12.28
C LYS A 164 0.18 -21.55 -11.19
N ALA A 165 -0.84 -20.74 -11.45
CA ALA A 165 -1.43 -19.87 -10.44
C ALA A 165 -2.07 -20.69 -9.30
N GLU A 166 -2.77 -21.77 -9.63
CA GLU A 166 -3.36 -22.69 -8.65
C GLU A 166 -2.26 -23.40 -7.83
N ASN A 167 -1.21 -23.90 -8.47
CA ASN A 167 -0.07 -24.52 -7.78
C ASN A 167 0.61 -23.54 -6.80
N LEU A 168 0.85 -22.30 -7.21
CA LEU A 168 1.38 -21.26 -6.32
C LEU A 168 0.43 -21.00 -5.15
N SER A 169 -0.88 -20.92 -5.41
CA SER A 169 -1.88 -20.74 -4.36
C SER A 169 -1.85 -21.88 -3.33
N LEU A 170 -1.83 -23.13 -3.78
CA LEU A 170 -1.78 -24.31 -2.92
C LEU A 170 -0.46 -24.37 -2.12
N GLU A 171 0.65 -24.03 -2.76
CA GLU A 171 1.97 -24.12 -2.12
C GLU A 171 2.20 -23.01 -1.10
N PHE A 172 1.79 -21.77 -1.38
CA PHE A 172 2.22 -20.60 -0.61
C PHE A 172 1.17 -20.01 0.32
N THR A 173 -0.13 -20.30 0.14
CA THR A 173 -1.17 -19.76 1.04
C THR A 173 -0.88 -20.17 2.49
N GLY A 174 -0.87 -19.17 3.38
CA GLY A 174 -0.57 -19.34 4.80
C GLY A 174 0.92 -19.44 5.14
N LYS A 175 1.82 -19.63 4.16
CA LYS A 175 3.27 -19.57 4.39
C LYS A 175 3.72 -18.13 4.64
N SER A 176 4.83 -18.02 5.38
CA SER A 176 5.48 -16.76 5.68
C SER A 176 6.83 -16.65 4.98
N PHE A 177 7.28 -15.42 4.75
CA PHE A 177 8.62 -15.12 4.26
C PHE A 177 9.19 -13.92 5.00
N ASP A 178 10.50 -13.96 5.25
CA ASP A 178 11.23 -12.86 5.86
C ASP A 178 11.70 -11.88 4.78
N GLN A 179 11.46 -10.59 5.02
CA GLN A 179 11.89 -9.50 4.18
C GLN A 179 13.10 -8.82 4.83
N TYR A 180 14.28 -9.40 4.65
CA TYR A 180 15.53 -8.93 5.28
C TYR A 180 15.98 -7.55 4.79
N ASN A 181 15.60 -7.19 3.57
CA ASN A 181 15.89 -5.91 2.94
C ASN A 181 14.75 -4.90 3.13
N PHE A 182 15.00 -3.62 2.85
CA PHE A 182 13.92 -2.62 2.82
C PHE A 182 12.94 -2.97 1.69
N MET A 183 11.66 -2.68 1.89
CA MET A 183 10.63 -3.01 0.92
C MET A 183 9.99 -1.75 0.35
N SER A 184 10.41 -1.39 -0.87
CA SER A 184 9.74 -0.35 -1.66
C SER A 184 8.37 -0.82 -2.10
N THR A 185 7.35 -0.02 -1.79
CA THR A 185 5.96 -0.24 -2.21
C THR A 185 5.37 1.07 -2.72
N SER A 186 4.27 1.00 -3.44
CA SER A 186 3.49 2.17 -3.86
C SER A 186 2.19 2.25 -3.08
N ILE A 187 1.80 3.44 -2.62
CA ILE A 187 0.51 3.63 -1.94
C ILE A 187 -0.70 3.57 -2.88
N ALA A 188 -0.48 3.71 -4.18
CA ALA A 188 -1.48 3.44 -5.22
C ALA A 188 -1.01 2.29 -6.11
N LYS A 189 -1.95 1.57 -6.73
CA LYS A 189 -1.72 0.49 -7.70
C LYS A 189 -1.16 1.07 -9.00
N ASP A 190 -0.06 0.48 -9.47
CA ASP A 190 0.61 0.77 -10.75
C ASP A 190 0.73 2.28 -11.08
N PRO A 191 1.31 3.10 -10.17
CA PRO A 191 1.33 4.54 -10.37
C PRO A 191 2.30 4.96 -11.49
N HIS A 192 3.31 4.11 -11.77
CA HIS A 192 4.36 4.37 -12.74
C HIS A 192 4.65 3.17 -13.65
N LYS A 193 4.96 3.44 -14.93
CA LYS A 193 5.17 2.42 -15.98
C LYS A 193 6.35 1.47 -15.74
N SER A 194 7.31 1.84 -14.88
CA SER A 194 8.46 0.98 -14.55
C SER A 194 8.04 -0.32 -13.88
N TYR A 195 6.90 -0.33 -13.19
CA TYR A 195 6.40 -1.46 -12.41
C TYR A 195 4.92 -1.69 -12.73
N GLY A 196 4.57 -1.80 -14.01
CA GLY A 196 3.20 -2.05 -14.47
C GLY A 196 2.95 -3.52 -14.86
N PRO A 197 1.68 -3.87 -15.14
CA PRO A 197 1.29 -5.23 -15.51
C PRO A 197 1.95 -5.73 -16.78
N GLN A 198 2.47 -4.87 -17.68
CA GLN A 198 3.18 -5.32 -18.88
C GLN A 198 4.57 -5.89 -18.58
N ARG A 199 5.18 -5.52 -17.43
CA ARG A 199 6.53 -5.96 -17.05
C ARG A 199 6.52 -7.07 -16.00
N TYR A 200 5.53 -7.07 -15.12
CA TYR A 200 5.48 -7.97 -13.97
C TYR A 200 4.13 -8.67 -13.90
N ALA A 201 4.15 -9.99 -13.89
CA ALA A 201 2.95 -10.82 -13.86
C ALA A 201 2.32 -10.90 -12.46
N ILE A 202 3.02 -10.47 -11.42
CA ILE A 202 2.57 -10.61 -10.02
C ILE A 202 2.39 -9.23 -9.39
N LEU A 203 1.23 -9.02 -8.77
CA LEU A 203 0.92 -7.84 -7.97
C LEU A 203 0.73 -8.27 -6.51
N MET A 204 1.63 -7.87 -5.63
CA MET A 204 1.40 -7.99 -4.20
C MET A 204 0.51 -6.84 -3.73
N LYS A 205 -0.61 -7.17 -3.09
CA LYS A 205 -1.46 -6.23 -2.36
C LYS A 205 -1.21 -6.45 -0.86
N ILE A 206 -0.47 -5.54 -0.25
CA ILE A 206 0.15 -5.74 1.06
C ILE A 206 -0.59 -4.92 2.12
N LYS A 207 -1.10 -5.58 3.16
CA LYS A 207 -1.70 -4.96 4.34
C LYS A 207 -0.61 -4.63 5.36
N LEU A 208 -0.42 -3.34 5.63
CA LEU A 208 0.49 -2.83 6.65
C LEU A 208 -0.32 -2.30 7.84
N PRO A 209 -0.20 -2.91 9.03
CA PRO A 209 -0.93 -2.46 10.21
C PRO A 209 -0.43 -1.10 10.69
N LYS A 210 -1.33 -0.34 11.31
CA LYS A 210 -0.98 0.85 12.11
C LYS A 210 0.24 0.59 12.99
N GLY A 211 1.15 1.56 13.07
CA GLY A 211 2.36 1.50 13.88
C GLY A 211 3.57 0.90 13.18
N THR A 212 3.39 0.29 12.00
CA THR A 212 4.50 -0.17 11.14
C THR A 212 5.45 0.98 10.84
N HIS A 213 6.76 0.71 10.95
CA HIS A 213 7.78 1.65 10.48
C HIS A 213 7.84 1.68 8.96
N ALA A 214 7.22 2.71 8.40
CA ALA A 214 7.24 3.01 6.98
C ALA A 214 7.10 4.52 6.78
N ALA A 215 7.60 5.03 5.66
CA ALA A 215 7.51 6.43 5.32
C ALA A 215 7.16 6.65 3.84
N TYR A 216 6.34 7.66 3.57
CA TYR A 216 6.12 8.12 2.21
C TYR A 216 7.33 8.95 1.76
N VAL A 217 8.01 8.48 0.73
CA VAL A 217 9.32 9.03 0.29
C VAL A 217 9.29 9.62 -1.12
N ALA A 218 8.13 9.66 -1.79
CA ALA A 218 8.02 10.17 -3.16
C ALA A 218 8.70 11.53 -3.35
N ASP A 219 8.51 12.47 -2.44
CA ASP A 219 9.03 13.84 -2.56
C ASP A 219 10.56 13.97 -2.39
N ILE A 220 11.21 12.92 -1.88
CA ILE A 220 12.68 12.82 -1.78
C ILE A 220 13.23 11.69 -2.67
N SER A 221 12.35 11.03 -3.41
CA SER A 221 12.69 9.95 -4.31
C SER A 221 13.25 10.52 -5.62
N LYS A 222 14.15 9.77 -6.25
CA LYS A 222 14.52 10.02 -7.66
C LYS A 222 13.35 9.76 -8.62
N TYR A 223 12.28 9.12 -8.16
CA TYR A 223 11.10 8.77 -8.95
C TYR A 223 9.80 9.10 -8.20
N PRO A 224 9.47 10.40 -8.04
CA PRO A 224 8.31 10.83 -7.25
C PRO A 224 6.98 10.23 -7.72
N ASP A 225 6.83 9.97 -9.02
CA ASP A 225 5.60 9.41 -9.59
C ASP A 225 5.36 7.93 -9.25
N GLN A 226 6.31 7.27 -8.57
CA GLN A 226 6.11 5.92 -8.03
C GLN A 226 5.28 5.91 -6.74
N LEU A 227 5.01 7.09 -6.14
CA LEU A 227 4.24 7.24 -4.91
C LEU A 227 4.73 6.27 -3.82
N GLU A 228 6.06 6.25 -3.63
CA GLU A 228 6.70 5.21 -2.83
C GLU A 228 6.40 5.38 -1.33
N LEU A 229 5.90 4.32 -0.70
CA LEU A 229 5.99 4.09 0.74
C LEU A 229 7.08 3.06 1.00
N LEU A 230 8.17 3.50 1.62
CA LEU A 230 9.30 2.65 1.95
C LEU A 230 9.07 2.00 3.32
N VAL A 231 8.96 0.68 3.35
CA VAL A 231 8.80 -0.10 4.59
C VAL A 231 10.18 -0.47 5.13
N LYS A 232 10.36 -0.31 6.45
CA LYS A 232 11.59 -0.72 7.14
C LYS A 232 11.89 -2.20 6.88
N ARG A 233 13.17 -2.54 6.81
CA ARG A 233 13.63 -3.93 6.67
C ARG A 233 13.33 -4.78 7.90
N GLY A 234 13.36 -6.10 7.72
CA GLY A 234 13.36 -7.08 8.80
C GLY A 234 11.97 -7.50 9.29
N TYR A 235 10.91 -7.29 8.51
CA TYR A 235 9.58 -7.81 8.83
C TYR A 235 9.38 -9.22 8.24
N THR A 236 8.48 -9.96 8.86
CA THR A 236 7.93 -11.20 8.30
C THR A 236 6.52 -10.94 7.75
N PHE A 237 6.29 -11.41 6.54
CA PHE A 237 5.02 -11.32 5.84
C PHE A 237 4.43 -12.71 5.64
N LYS A 238 3.11 -12.78 5.46
CA LYS A 238 2.37 -14.02 5.20
C LYS A 238 1.55 -13.86 3.92
N TYR A 239 1.56 -14.88 3.07
CA TYR A 239 0.68 -14.93 1.91
C TYR A 239 -0.73 -15.33 2.35
N ASP A 240 -1.73 -14.49 2.08
CA ASP A 240 -3.11 -14.71 2.52
C ASP A 240 -3.98 -15.31 1.42
N LYS A 241 -3.87 -14.80 0.20
CA LYS A 241 -4.76 -15.17 -0.90
C LYS A 241 -4.10 -14.94 -2.25
N PHE A 242 -4.45 -15.78 -3.21
CA PHE A 242 -4.04 -15.68 -4.60
C PHE A 242 -5.28 -15.53 -5.49
N SER A 243 -5.23 -14.65 -6.48
CA SER A 243 -6.30 -14.47 -7.46
C SER A 243 -5.78 -13.94 -8.78
N ILE A 244 -6.34 -14.42 -9.89
CA ILE A 244 -6.07 -13.85 -11.20
C ILE A 244 -6.96 -12.61 -11.35
N ILE A 245 -6.35 -11.46 -11.65
CA ILE A 245 -7.03 -10.20 -11.94
C ILE A 245 -6.74 -9.78 -13.38
N ASN A 246 -7.64 -9.00 -13.98
CA ASN A 246 -7.43 -8.40 -15.31
C ASN A 246 -7.29 -6.88 -15.18
N ASP A 247 -6.10 -6.37 -15.49
CA ASP A 247 -5.80 -4.94 -15.54
C ASP A 247 -5.70 -4.51 -17.01
N HIS A 248 -6.81 -4.01 -17.57
CA HIS A 248 -6.86 -3.47 -18.93
C HIS A 248 -6.33 -4.46 -20.01
N GLY A 249 -6.79 -5.72 -19.95
CA GLY A 249 -6.41 -6.76 -20.92
C GLY A 249 -5.14 -7.54 -20.55
N TRP A 250 -4.47 -7.17 -19.46
CA TRP A 250 -3.32 -7.91 -18.91
C TRP A 250 -3.74 -8.64 -17.64
N GLU A 251 -3.71 -9.96 -17.68
CA GLU A 251 -3.88 -10.76 -16.49
C GLU A 251 -2.63 -10.71 -15.61
N SER A 252 -2.86 -10.65 -14.31
CA SER A 252 -1.85 -10.69 -13.27
C SER A 252 -2.29 -11.63 -12.15
N LEU A 253 -1.34 -12.29 -11.50
CA LEU A 253 -1.58 -12.96 -10.23
C LEU A 253 -1.50 -11.92 -9.11
N GLN A 254 -2.65 -11.52 -8.58
CA GLN A 254 -2.70 -10.75 -7.35
C GLN A 254 -2.47 -11.68 -6.16
N VAL A 255 -1.55 -11.28 -5.29
CA VAL A 255 -1.23 -11.96 -4.04
C VAL A 255 -1.51 -11.01 -2.89
N ASP A 256 -2.53 -11.31 -2.09
CA ASP A 256 -2.80 -10.58 -0.87
C ASP A 256 -1.80 -11.03 0.21
N VAL A 257 -1.16 -10.08 0.87
CA VAL A 257 -0.06 -10.31 1.81
C VAL A 257 -0.27 -9.48 3.06
N SER A 258 -0.07 -10.05 4.24
CA SER A 258 -0.14 -9.31 5.51
C SER A 258 1.20 -9.30 6.21
N LEU A 259 1.56 -8.15 6.79
CA LEU A 259 2.65 -8.06 7.75
C LEU A 259 2.20 -8.70 9.07
N ILE A 260 2.94 -9.70 9.55
CA ILE A 260 2.55 -10.47 10.75
C ILE A 260 3.53 -10.33 11.93
N LYS A 261 4.76 -9.88 11.68
CA LYS A 261 5.79 -9.77 12.73
C LYS A 261 6.89 -8.79 12.35
N LYS A 262 7.47 -8.14 13.38
CA LYS A 262 8.79 -7.49 13.36
C LYS A 262 9.77 -8.34 14.16
#